data_AF-A0A6P0X994-F1
#
_entry.id   AF-A0A6P0X994-F1
#
_cell.length_a   1.000
_cell.length_b   1.000
_cell.length_c   1.000
_cell.angle_alpha   90.00
_cell.angle_beta   90.00
_cell.angle_gamma   90.00
#
_symmetry.space_group_name_H-M   'P 1'
#
loop_
_entity.id
_entity.type
_entity.pdbx_description
1 polymer ?
#
loop_
_entity_poly.entity_id
_entity_poly.type
_entity_poly.pdbx_seq_one_letter_code
_entity_poly.pdbx_strand_id
1 'polypeptide(L)'
;MNRDLKEYNLMVIDLTENVFVHTSLPSANHAALRSGFVGYPVNPRWGIAKLQAWRTGRQWREALAQGEMVVRSTDSMLVPVTAQQEKKEKPPTTRNFPFPVWAKQVLNYSHTA
;
A
#
# COMPACT_ATOMS: atom_id res chain seq x y z
N MET A 1 -5.93 -22.67 -17.95
CA MET A 1 -6.27 -22.71 -16.51
C MET A 1 -6.90 -21.37 -16.15
N ASN A 2 -8.22 -21.26 -16.23
CA ASN A 2 -8.95 -20.05 -15.88
C ASN A 2 -9.03 -19.98 -14.36
N ARG A 3 -8.33 -19.03 -13.74
CA ARG A 3 -8.54 -18.74 -12.32
C ARG A 3 -9.88 -18.02 -12.24
N ASP A 4 -10.88 -18.69 -11.68
CA ASP A 4 -12.10 -18.09 -11.15
C ASP A 4 -11.71 -16.87 -10.32
N LEU A 5 -11.81 -15.68 -10.91
CA LEU A 5 -11.82 -14.42 -10.18
C LEU A 5 -13.20 -14.36 -9.51
N LYS A 6 -13.37 -15.17 -8.46
CA LYS A 6 -14.42 -14.99 -7.47
C LYS A 6 -14.36 -13.51 -7.11
N GLU A 7 -15.41 -12.76 -7.41
CA GLU A 7 -15.50 -11.35 -7.05
C GLU A 7 -15.34 -11.26 -5.52
N TYR A 8 -14.11 -11.10 -5.07
CA TYR A 8 -13.81 -10.79 -3.70
C TYR A 8 -14.30 -9.36 -3.53
N ASN A 9 -15.42 -9.21 -2.85
CA ASN A 9 -15.98 -7.92 -2.51
C ASN A 9 -14.95 -7.23 -1.58
N LEU A 10 -14.01 -6.50 -2.19
CA LEU A 10 -12.89 -5.86 -1.50
C LEU A 10 -13.44 -4.67 -0.73
N MET A 11 -13.67 -4.88 0.56
CA MET A 11 -14.19 -3.85 1.44
C MET A 11 -13.02 -3.05 2.04
N VAL A 12 -13.25 -1.75 2.20
CA VAL A 12 -12.35 -0.89 2.96
C VAL A 12 -12.77 -0.95 4.41
N ILE A 13 -11.82 -1.21 5.31
CA ILE A 13 -12.07 -1.20 6.75
C ILE A 13 -11.04 -0.34 7.46
N ASP A 14 -11.41 0.24 8.60
CA ASP A 14 -10.48 0.82 9.55
C ASP A 14 -9.75 -0.30 10.32
N LEU A 15 -8.42 -0.18 10.41
CA LEU A 15 -7.56 -0.99 11.28
C LEU A 15 -7.35 -0.30 12.63
N THR A 16 -7.06 1.00 12.58
CA THR A 16 -6.88 1.90 13.73
C THR A 16 -7.37 3.30 13.36
N GLU A 17 -7.22 4.26 14.27
CA GLU A 17 -7.35 5.69 13.95
C GLU A 17 -6.50 6.02 12.73
N ASN A 18 -7.15 6.50 11.67
CA ASN A 18 -6.53 6.93 10.41
C ASN A 18 -5.64 5.87 9.73
N VAL A 19 -5.98 4.58 9.82
CA VAL A 19 -5.34 3.54 8.99
C VAL A 19 -6.42 2.64 8.40
N PHE A 20 -6.51 2.63 7.07
CA PHE A 20 -7.50 1.84 6.33
C PHE A 20 -6.84 0.73 5.52
N VAL A 21 -7.58 -0.33 5.22
CA VAL A 21 -7.07 -1.43 4.38
C VAL A 21 -8.18 -2.01 3.52
N HIS A 22 -7.84 -2.41 2.29
CA HIS A 22 -8.70 -3.27 1.49
C HIS A 22 -8.57 -4.71 1.95
N THR A 23 -9.70 -5.34 2.27
CA THR A 23 -9.73 -6.74 2.64
C THR A 23 -10.94 -7.44 2.04
N SER A 24 -10.76 -8.72 1.71
CA SER A 24 -11.84 -9.63 1.35
C SER A 24 -12.38 -10.39 2.57
N LEU A 25 -11.87 -10.11 3.77
CA LEU A 25 -12.32 -10.77 4.98
C LEU A 25 -13.77 -10.39 5.31
N PRO A 26 -14.63 -11.36 5.66
CA PRO A 26 -15.98 -11.08 6.14
C PRO A 26 -15.96 -10.16 7.36
N SER A 27 -16.98 -9.29 7.46
CA SER A 27 -17.11 -8.31 8.56
C SER A 27 -17.09 -8.91 9.96
N ALA A 28 -17.60 -10.14 10.11
CA ALA A 28 -17.55 -10.89 11.37
C ALA A 28 -16.11 -11.12 11.91
N ASN A 29 -15.09 -11.00 11.06
CA ASN A 29 -13.68 -11.22 11.40
C ASN A 29 -12.88 -9.92 11.56
N HIS A 30 -13.45 -8.76 11.23
CA HIS A 30 -12.74 -7.46 11.27
C HIS A 30 -12.24 -7.13 12.67
N ALA A 31 -13.02 -7.43 13.72
CA ALA A 31 -12.58 -7.21 15.10
C ALA A 31 -11.30 -7.99 15.44
N ALA A 32 -11.18 -9.23 14.95
CA ALA A 32 -9.99 -10.04 15.16
C ALA A 32 -8.79 -9.50 14.37
N LEU A 33 -9.02 -9.06 13.13
CA LEU A 33 -8.02 -8.40 12.28
C LEU A 33 -7.43 -7.15 12.97
N ARG A 34 -8.31 -6.25 13.42
CA ARG A 34 -7.92 -5.04 14.18
C ARG A 34 -7.12 -5.39 15.42
N SER A 35 -7.59 -6.37 16.18
CA SER A 35 -6.91 -6.80 17.41
C SER A 35 -5.49 -7.26 17.13
N GLY A 36 -5.27 -8.00 16.04
CA GLY A 36 -3.94 -8.44 15.62
C GLY A 36 -3.04 -7.28 15.21
N PHE A 37 -3.57 -6.32 14.46
CA PHE A 37 -2.82 -5.15 14.02
C PHE A 37 -2.42 -4.23 15.19
N VAL A 38 -3.31 -4.02 16.16
CA VAL A 38 -3.03 -3.25 17.38
C VAL A 38 -2.09 -3.99 18.33
N GLY A 39 -1.93 -5.31 18.18
CA GLY A 39 -1.01 -6.12 18.97
C GLY A 39 -1.63 -6.71 20.24
N TYR A 40 -2.95 -6.81 20.31
CA TYR A 40 -3.64 -7.51 21.40
C TYR A 40 -3.35 -9.02 21.35
N PRO A 41 -3.35 -9.71 22.51
CA PRO A 41 -3.19 -11.15 22.55
C PRO A 41 -4.34 -11.85 21.80
N VAL A 42 -4.05 -13.07 21.33
CA VAL A 42 -5.05 -13.92 20.69
C VAL A 42 -6.17 -14.26 21.69
N ASN A 43 -7.43 -14.12 21.27
CA ASN A 43 -8.55 -14.55 22.09
C ASN A 43 -8.78 -16.06 21.93
N PRO A 44 -8.67 -16.88 22.99
CA PRO A 44 -8.81 -18.33 22.90
C PRO A 44 -10.23 -18.79 22.52
N ARG A 45 -11.24 -17.91 22.63
CA ARG A 45 -12.63 -18.19 22.23
C ARG A 45 -12.86 -18.04 20.73
N TRP A 46 -11.88 -17.56 19.98
CA TRP A 46 -12.03 -17.36 18.54
C TRP A 46 -11.87 -18.67 17.76
N GLY A 47 -12.79 -18.88 16.83
CA GLY A 47 -12.66 -19.94 15.83
C GLY A 47 -11.53 -19.65 14.83
N ILE A 48 -11.23 -20.66 14.00
CA ILE A 48 -10.10 -20.64 13.06
C ILE A 48 -10.11 -19.41 12.15
N ALA A 49 -11.27 -19.02 11.60
CA ALA A 49 -11.38 -17.86 10.71
C ALA A 49 -10.95 -16.55 11.38
N LYS A 50 -11.34 -16.34 12.64
CA LYS A 50 -10.93 -15.17 13.44
C LYS A 50 -9.47 -15.24 13.84
N LEU A 51 -8.96 -16.43 14.14
CA LEU A 51 -7.53 -16.62 14.41
C LEU A 51 -6.66 -16.26 13.19
N GLN A 52 -7.08 -16.67 11.99
CA GLN A 52 -6.39 -16.31 10.75
C GLN A 52 -6.43 -14.79 10.51
N ALA A 53 -7.60 -14.17 10.67
CA ALA A 53 -7.72 -12.70 10.58
C ALA A 53 -6.79 -11.99 11.58
N TRP A 54 -6.73 -12.44 12.83
CA TRP A 54 -5.79 -11.91 13.83
C TRP A 54 -4.32 -12.05 13.40
N ARG A 55 -3.93 -13.21 12.86
CA ARG A 55 -2.57 -13.42 12.32
C ARG A 55 -2.25 -12.47 11.17
N THR A 56 -3.19 -12.26 10.25
CA THR A 56 -3.03 -11.31 9.15
C THR A 56 -2.81 -9.89 9.68
N GLY A 57 -3.60 -9.46 10.66
CA GLY A 57 -3.43 -8.14 11.27
C GLY A 57 -2.05 -7.98 11.92
N ARG A 58 -1.60 -9.02 12.64
CA ARG A 58 -0.27 -9.04 13.25
C ARG A 58 0.84 -8.96 12.19
N GLN A 59 0.74 -9.74 11.11
CA GLN A 59 1.70 -9.71 10.01
C GLN A 59 1.79 -8.32 9.37
N TRP A 60 0.65 -7.65 9.15
CA TRP A 60 0.64 -6.29 8.62
C TRP A 60 1.28 -5.26 9.55
N ARG A 61 1.11 -5.40 10.86
CA ARG A 61 1.81 -4.56 11.85
C ARG A 61 3.33 -4.78 11.77
N GLU A 62 3.76 -6.04 11.72
CA GLU A 62 5.17 -6.40 11.61
C GLU A 62 5.77 -5.86 10.29
N ALA A 63 5.08 -6.05 9.17
CA ALA A 63 5.48 -5.54 7.86
C ALA A 63 5.52 -3.99 7.81
N LEU A 64 4.60 -3.31 8.48
CA LEU A 64 4.63 -1.86 8.63
C LEU A 64 5.84 -1.40 9.46
N ALA A 65 6.16 -2.10 10.54
CA ALA A 65 7.34 -1.81 11.36
C ALA A 65 8.67 -2.08 10.64
N GLN A 66 8.68 -3.07 9.74
CA GLN A 66 9.83 -3.42 8.89
C GLN A 66 9.96 -2.52 7.66
N GLY A 67 8.96 -1.67 7.37
CA GLY A 67 8.94 -0.81 6.18
C GLY A 67 8.59 -1.53 4.88
N GLU A 68 8.03 -2.75 4.95
CA GLU A 68 7.52 -3.48 3.78
C GLU A 68 6.12 -3.00 3.37
N MET A 69 5.37 -2.48 4.34
CA MET A 69 4.11 -1.77 4.14
C MET A 69 4.23 -0.32 4.60
N VAL A 70 3.37 0.52 4.06
CA VAL A 70 3.34 1.96 4.34
C VAL A 70 1.91 2.46 4.33
N VAL A 71 1.61 3.41 5.21
CA VAL A 71 0.35 4.15 5.19
C VAL A 71 0.48 5.27 4.16
N ARG A 72 -0.26 5.15 3.06
CA ARG A 72 -0.27 6.12 1.97
C ARG A 72 -0.89 7.44 2.45
N SER A 73 -0.14 8.54 2.38
CA SER A 73 -0.56 9.85 2.92
C SER A 73 -1.82 10.44 2.27
N THR A 74 -2.18 10.03 1.06
CA THR A 74 -3.31 10.62 0.32
C THR A 74 -4.68 10.19 0.86
N ASP A 75 -4.78 8.98 1.41
CA ASP A 75 -6.05 8.37 1.83
C ASP A 75 -5.90 7.47 3.05
N SER A 76 -4.74 7.51 3.71
CA SER A 76 -4.44 6.73 4.91
C SER A 76 -4.57 5.21 4.71
N MET A 77 -4.41 4.72 3.48
CA MET A 77 -4.47 3.30 3.17
C MET A 77 -3.14 2.60 3.46
N LEU A 78 -3.19 1.51 4.21
CA LEU A 78 -2.09 0.58 4.39
C LEU A 78 -1.90 -0.22 3.10
N VAL A 79 -0.77 0.00 2.43
CA VAL A 79 -0.43 -0.64 1.15
C VAL A 79 0.99 -1.19 1.19
N PRO A 80 1.29 -2.24 0.40
CA PRO A 80 2.68 -2.66 0.17
C PRO A 80 3.49 -1.52 -0.47
N VAL A 81 4.78 -1.41 -0.13
CA VAL A 81 5.66 -0.38 -0.72
C VAL A 81 5.76 -0.50 -2.25
N THR A 82 5.73 -1.71 -2.78
CA THR A 82 5.74 -1.96 -4.25
C THR A 82 4.53 -1.32 -4.94
N ALA A 83 3.37 -1.26 -4.29
CA ALA A 83 2.16 -0.66 -4.84
C ALA A 83 2.20 0.88 -4.88
N GLN A 84 3.16 1.53 -4.21
CA GLN A 84 3.38 2.98 -4.35
C GLN A 84 4.09 3.34 -5.65
N GLN A 85 4.88 2.43 -6.23
CA GLN A 85 5.68 2.69 -7.43
C GLN A 85 4.83 2.75 -8.70
N GLU A 86 3.70 2.05 -8.74
CA GLU A 86 2.79 2.04 -9.91
C GLU A 86 2.02 3.37 -10.09
N LYS A 87 1.84 4.18 -9.03
CA LYS A 87 1.12 5.48 -9.13
C LYS A 87 2.02 6.68 -9.46
N LYS A 88 3.32 6.46 -9.75
CA LYS A 88 4.25 7.51 -10.21
C LYS A 88 4.55 7.43 -11.71
N GLU A 89 3.63 6.93 -12.54
CA GLU A 89 3.75 7.06 -14.00
C GLU A 89 3.01 8.30 -14.56
N LYS A 90 3.79 9.38 -14.63
CA LYS A 90 3.92 10.45 -15.65
C LYS A 90 2.70 11.34 -16.00
N PRO A 91 2.88 12.68 -16.12
CA PRO A 91 1.87 13.58 -16.69
C PRO A 91 1.59 13.23 -18.16
N PRO A 92 0.41 13.57 -18.71
CA PRO A 92 0.05 13.25 -20.09
C PRO A 92 0.85 14.13 -21.05
N THR A 93 2.06 13.69 -21.42
CA THR A 93 2.87 14.37 -22.45
C THR A 93 2.43 13.91 -23.83
N THR A 94 1.53 14.70 -24.40
CA THR A 94 1.43 15.13 -25.80
C THR A 94 2.32 14.42 -26.83
N ARG A 95 1.64 13.86 -27.83
CA ARG A 95 1.97 13.76 -29.27
C ARG A 95 3.39 14.17 -29.70
N ASN A 96 4.06 13.21 -30.35
CA ASN A 96 5.20 13.33 -31.28
C ASN A 96 5.59 14.75 -31.70
N PHE A 97 6.72 15.23 -31.18
CA PHE A 97 7.56 16.20 -31.88
C PHE A 97 9.00 15.68 -31.90
N PRO A 98 9.64 15.56 -33.08
CA PRO A 98 10.99 15.03 -33.20
C PRO A 98 11.99 16.16 -32.93
N PHE A 99 12.55 16.20 -31.73
CA PHE A 99 13.68 17.09 -31.45
C PHE A 99 14.98 16.28 -31.42
N PRO A 100 15.99 16.67 -32.23
CA PRO A 100 17.20 15.88 -32.40
C PRO A 100 18.17 16.01 -31.21
N VAL A 101 18.92 14.92 -31.01
CA VAL A 101 19.97 14.72 -30.01
C VAL A 101 21.25 15.42 -30.46
N TRP A 102 21.60 16.54 -29.81
CA TRP A 102 22.88 17.28 -29.84
C TRP A 102 22.57 18.65 -29.20
N ALA A 103 23.12 19.06 -28.07
CA ALA A 103 24.46 19.59 -28.00
C ALA A 103 25.09 19.32 -26.62
N LYS A 104 26.30 18.78 -26.71
CA LYS A 104 27.32 18.68 -25.67
C LYS A 104 27.72 20.09 -25.18
N GLN A 105 28.11 20.20 -23.90
CA GLN A 105 29.29 20.91 -23.35
C GLN A 105 29.52 22.37 -23.84
N VAL A 106 29.86 23.38 -23.04
CA VAL A 106 31.22 23.66 -22.54
C VAL A 106 31.13 24.99 -21.74
N LEU A 107 31.92 25.06 -20.65
CA LEU A 107 32.66 26.21 -20.08
C LEU A 107 31.94 27.37 -19.36
N ASN A 108 32.35 27.54 -18.09
CA ASN A 108 32.95 28.73 -17.48
C ASN A 108 32.85 30.04 -18.27
N TYR A 109 32.48 31.13 -17.59
CA TYR A 109 33.39 32.25 -17.29
C TYR A 109 32.73 33.22 -16.29
N SER A 110 33.57 33.67 -15.37
CA SER A 110 33.41 34.71 -14.36
C SER A 110 33.05 36.07 -14.99
N HIS A 111 32.25 36.89 -14.29
CA HIS A 111 32.07 38.29 -14.62
C HIS A 111 32.45 39.19 -13.45
N THR A 112 33.41 40.06 -13.74
CA THR A 112 33.83 41.27 -13.01
C THR A 112 32.72 42.32 -12.95
N ALA A 113 32.69 43.09 -11.87
CA ALA A 113 32.54 44.55 -11.88
C ALA A 113 33.10 45.09 -10.57
#